data_AF-A0A1S9N725-F1
#
_entry.id   AF-A0A1S9N725-F1
#
_cell.length_a   1.000
_cell.length_b   1.000
_cell.length_c   1.000
_cell.angle_alpha   90.00
_cell.angle_beta   90.00
_cell.angle_gamma   90.00
#
_symmetry.space_group_name_H-M   'P 1'
#
loop_
_entity.id
_entity.type
_entity.pdbx_description
1 polymer ?
#
loop_
_entity_poly.entity_id
_entity_poly.type
_entity_poly.pdbx_seq_one_letter_code
_entity_poly.pdbx_strand_id
1 'polypeptide(L)'
;MFENRKTSIIILTYNNINYNRICIESIRKYTAAGTYEIIIVDNNSTDGTKEWLKEQNDIKLILNDENVGFPRGCNLGIEAAEKDNDILLLNNDTKVSPKWLDNLKICLYSDESIGAVGPITNNCSNYQGINVPYITIDNMIEFASNNNISNPKRWEQKPRLIAFCMLIKRMVIDNIGNLDERFTPGNFEDDDLCMRIIDAGYKLMVCNDSFIHHFGSTSFKKDFTSFNNALIINAQKFESKWGFNSNNSSSIKFDIVGQINEPNEKELNILEFDCGLGATLFRLKYMYPNSKIYGIETNETIAKICGKMIEIMVEDFEDIYTMKFNENKLNFFDYIIIGDRLQLSKDPWKLLKELKNFLKPGGYIIATISNIMHYSVIKELLRGRFVYNKNSILNVRNFNKFFTLGDIHEIFKESGYVNPYVFHYYTEIPQEDNEFLNNLCSIIGNDMKEYFLSYEYVAKFQKDINDINSNIR
;
A
#
# COMPACT_ATOMS: atom_id res chain seq x y z
N MET A 1 -0.19 -27.54 13.25
CA MET A 1 -1.10 -27.22 14.38
C MET A 1 -2.33 -26.39 13.99
N PHE A 2 -2.43 -25.78 12.80
CA PHE A 2 -3.60 -24.96 12.42
C PHE A 2 -4.81 -25.75 11.89
N GLU A 3 -4.64 -27.03 11.53
CA GLU A 3 -5.73 -27.87 10.97
C GLU A 3 -6.94 -27.96 11.89
N ASN A 4 -6.73 -27.87 13.22
CA ASN A 4 -7.81 -27.91 14.21
C ASN A 4 -8.39 -26.53 14.57
N ARG A 5 -7.79 -25.42 14.12
CA ARG A 5 -8.33 -24.09 14.42
C ARG A 5 -9.47 -23.75 13.47
N LYS A 6 -10.65 -23.49 14.01
CA LYS A 6 -11.81 -23.09 13.22
C LYS A 6 -11.82 -21.59 12.98
N THR A 7 -12.68 -21.14 12.07
CA THR A 7 -12.81 -19.72 11.71
C THR A 7 -14.25 -19.25 11.92
N SER A 8 -14.42 -18.11 12.57
CA SER A 8 -15.70 -17.41 12.65
C SER A 8 -15.76 -16.41 11.51
N ILE A 9 -16.59 -16.71 10.51
CA ILE A 9 -16.79 -15.85 9.34
C ILE A 9 -17.89 -14.85 9.66
N ILE A 10 -17.51 -13.59 9.81
CA ILE A 10 -18.37 -12.48 10.18
C ILE A 10 -18.74 -11.70 8.93
N ILE A 11 -20.04 -11.64 8.66
CA ILE A 11 -20.61 -10.97 7.50
C ILE A 11 -21.58 -9.90 8.00
N LEU A 12 -21.23 -8.64 7.78
CA LEU A 12 -22.16 -7.53 7.96
C LEU A 12 -22.99 -7.35 6.70
N THR A 13 -24.29 -7.14 6.85
CA THR A 13 -25.19 -6.95 5.71
C THR A 13 -26.17 -5.81 5.93
N TYR A 14 -26.49 -5.12 4.83
CA TYR A 14 -27.51 -4.08 4.77
C TYR A 14 -28.14 -4.11 3.36
N ASN A 15 -29.29 -4.77 3.27
CA ASN A 15 -29.97 -5.17 2.04
C ASN A 15 -29.11 -6.12 1.17
N ASN A 16 -29.39 -6.14 -0.14
CA ASN A 16 -28.67 -6.91 -1.15
C ASN A 16 -28.86 -8.43 -1.03
N ILE A 17 -30.10 -8.89 -0.84
CA ILE A 17 -30.44 -10.32 -0.66
C ILE A 17 -29.76 -11.28 -1.66
N ASN A 18 -29.62 -10.88 -2.92
CA ASN A 18 -28.97 -11.70 -3.95
C ASN A 18 -27.47 -11.89 -3.71
N TYR A 19 -26.78 -10.85 -3.25
CA TYR A 19 -25.35 -10.95 -2.92
C TYR A 19 -25.13 -11.76 -1.65
N ASN A 20 -25.96 -11.57 -0.63
CA ASN A 20 -25.94 -12.41 0.57
C ASN A 20 -26.06 -13.90 0.22
N ARG A 21 -27.02 -14.27 -0.64
CA ARG A 21 -27.18 -15.64 -1.13
C ARG A 21 -25.90 -16.14 -1.82
N ILE A 22 -25.35 -15.37 -2.75
CA ILE A 22 -24.12 -15.75 -3.47
C ILE A 22 -22.96 -15.98 -2.51
N CYS A 23 -22.76 -15.07 -1.55
CA CYS A 23 -21.69 -15.13 -0.57
C CYS A 23 -21.82 -16.38 0.31
N ILE A 24 -22.96 -16.54 0.98
CA ILE A 24 -23.21 -17.65 1.93
C ILE A 24 -23.15 -19.01 1.22
N GLU A 25 -23.78 -19.15 0.05
CA GLU A 25 -23.72 -20.40 -0.71
C GLU A 25 -22.30 -20.71 -1.20
N SER A 26 -21.50 -19.70 -1.53
CA SER A 26 -20.10 -19.93 -1.92
C SER A 26 -19.23 -20.41 -0.75
N ILE A 27 -19.48 -19.90 0.47
CA ILE A 27 -18.80 -20.37 1.68
C ILE A 27 -19.14 -21.83 1.94
N ARG A 28 -20.45 -22.16 1.94
CA ARG A 28 -20.96 -23.53 2.10
C ARG A 28 -20.35 -24.51 1.09
N LYS A 29 -20.22 -24.07 -0.16
CA LYS A 29 -19.70 -24.89 -1.26
C LYS A 29 -18.19 -25.12 -1.19
N TYR A 30 -17.41 -24.10 -0.82
CA TYR A 30 -15.94 -24.10 -0.97
C TYR A 30 -15.17 -24.17 0.34
N THR A 31 -15.87 -24.37 1.46
CA THR A 31 -15.26 -24.47 2.80
C THR A 31 -15.78 -25.73 3.47
N ALA A 32 -14.88 -26.56 4.00
CA ALA A 32 -15.25 -27.83 4.62
C ALA A 32 -16.19 -27.63 5.82
N ALA A 33 -17.30 -28.36 5.88
CA ALA A 33 -18.24 -28.26 6.99
C ALA A 33 -17.57 -28.60 8.33
N GLY A 34 -17.92 -27.87 9.39
CA GLY A 34 -17.37 -28.07 10.73
C GLY A 34 -16.03 -27.39 11.01
N THR A 35 -15.39 -26.80 10.00
CA THR A 35 -14.14 -26.01 10.16
C THR A 35 -14.39 -24.51 10.35
N TYR A 36 -15.65 -24.07 10.27
CA TYR A 36 -16.04 -22.68 10.41
C TYR A 36 -17.45 -22.55 11.01
N GLU A 37 -17.80 -21.34 11.42
CA GLU A 37 -19.16 -20.89 11.66
C GLU A 37 -19.43 -19.61 10.84
N ILE A 38 -20.71 -19.34 10.52
CA ILE A 38 -21.12 -18.11 9.85
C ILE A 38 -21.91 -17.26 10.85
N ILE A 39 -21.47 -16.02 11.04
CA ILE A 39 -22.12 -15.02 11.88
C ILE A 39 -22.55 -13.88 10.98
N ILE A 40 -23.85 -13.63 10.94
CA ILE A 40 -24.43 -12.58 10.09
C ILE A 40 -25.03 -11.51 10.99
N VAL A 41 -24.57 -10.28 10.78
CA VAL A 41 -25.11 -9.09 11.44
C VAL A 41 -25.89 -8.30 10.40
N ASP A 42 -27.21 -8.21 10.57
CA ASP A 42 -28.09 -7.45 9.69
C ASP A 42 -28.31 -6.04 10.24
N ASN A 43 -27.85 -5.03 9.51
CA ASN A 43 -27.95 -3.61 9.85
C ASN A 43 -29.31 -3.01 9.45
N ASN A 44 -30.39 -3.67 9.85
CA ASN A 44 -31.76 -3.25 9.59
C ASN A 44 -32.15 -3.27 8.10
N SER A 45 -31.91 -4.38 7.40
CA SER A 45 -32.33 -4.55 5.99
C SER A 45 -33.86 -4.50 5.80
N THR A 46 -34.29 -4.02 4.64
CA THR A 46 -35.70 -3.81 4.27
C THR A 46 -36.10 -4.46 2.94
N ASP A 47 -35.21 -5.25 2.33
CA ASP A 47 -35.39 -5.85 0.99
C ASP A 47 -35.73 -7.34 1.00
N GLY A 48 -36.20 -7.86 2.14
CA GLY A 48 -36.45 -9.30 2.34
C GLY A 48 -35.25 -10.10 2.87
N THR A 49 -34.08 -9.45 3.03
CA THR A 49 -32.87 -10.11 3.54
C THR A 49 -33.08 -10.70 4.94
N LYS A 50 -33.76 -9.97 5.84
CA LYS A 50 -34.02 -10.44 7.22
C LYS A 50 -34.83 -11.72 7.25
N GLU A 51 -35.93 -11.74 6.49
CA GLU A 51 -36.85 -12.88 6.44
C GLU A 51 -36.13 -14.11 5.92
N TRP A 52 -35.36 -13.95 4.83
CA TRP A 52 -34.57 -15.03 4.26
C TRP A 52 -33.47 -15.53 5.20
N LEU A 53 -32.79 -14.64 5.93
CA LEU A 53 -31.76 -15.01 6.90
C LEU A 53 -32.32 -15.81 8.07
N LYS A 54 -33.54 -15.48 8.55
CA LYS A 54 -34.20 -16.23 9.65
C LYS A 54 -34.51 -17.69 9.27
N GLU A 55 -34.59 -18.00 7.98
CA GLU A 55 -34.83 -19.37 7.49
C GLU A 55 -33.54 -20.21 7.42
N GLN A 56 -32.37 -19.61 7.65
CA GLN A 56 -31.08 -20.31 7.60
C GLN A 56 -30.73 -20.92 8.97
N ASN A 57 -30.58 -22.25 9.04
CA ASN A 57 -30.40 -22.98 10.32
C ASN A 57 -28.95 -23.17 10.75
N ASP A 58 -27.99 -22.87 9.88
CA ASP A 58 -26.55 -23.08 10.05
C ASP A 58 -25.77 -21.76 10.25
N ILE A 59 -26.49 -20.67 10.55
CA ILE A 59 -25.90 -19.34 10.83
C ILE A 59 -26.22 -18.89 12.25
N LYS A 60 -25.36 -18.05 12.83
CA LYS A 60 -25.69 -17.19 13.97
C LYS A 60 -26.15 -15.84 13.43
N LEU A 61 -27.43 -15.49 13.65
CA LEU A 61 -28.02 -14.26 13.13
C LEU A 61 -28.20 -13.22 14.23
N ILE A 62 -27.69 -12.00 14.00
CA ILE A 62 -27.88 -10.82 14.83
C ILE A 62 -28.65 -9.79 14.00
N LEU A 63 -29.79 -9.32 14.51
CA LEU A 63 -30.64 -8.34 13.84
C LEU A 63 -30.57 -7.02 14.60
N ASN A 64 -30.04 -5.98 13.98
CA ASN A 64 -30.05 -4.63 14.53
C ASN A 64 -31.35 -3.90 14.18
N ASP A 65 -31.79 -3.03 15.08
CA ASP A 65 -32.96 -2.17 14.88
C ASP A 65 -32.65 -0.95 13.98
N GLU A 66 -31.36 -0.62 13.83
CA GLU A 66 -30.87 0.45 12.98
C GLU A 66 -29.56 0.08 12.27
N ASN A 67 -29.14 0.90 11.31
CA ASN A 67 -27.84 0.73 10.66
C ASN A 67 -26.74 1.36 11.52
N VAL A 68 -26.02 0.52 12.27
CA VAL A 68 -24.96 0.95 13.20
C VAL A 68 -23.60 1.20 12.52
N GLY A 69 -23.53 1.10 11.19
CA GLY A 69 -22.28 1.21 10.43
C GLY A 69 -21.41 -0.05 10.47
N PHE A 70 -20.29 0.01 9.74
CA PHE A 70 -19.40 -1.13 9.52
C PHE A 70 -18.64 -1.57 10.77
N PRO A 71 -17.91 -0.68 11.49
CA PRO A 71 -17.08 -1.12 12.61
C PRO A 71 -17.90 -1.75 13.74
N ARG A 72 -19.00 -1.08 14.14
CA ARG A 72 -19.90 -1.59 15.18
C ARG A 72 -20.56 -2.90 14.77
N GLY A 73 -21.02 -2.99 13.53
CA GLY A 73 -21.63 -4.19 12.98
C GLY A 73 -20.67 -5.39 13.01
N CYS A 74 -19.43 -5.21 12.57
CA CYS A 74 -18.39 -6.24 12.68
C CYS A 74 -18.08 -6.59 14.14
N ASN A 75 -17.99 -5.61 15.04
CA ASN A 75 -17.70 -5.85 16.46
C ASN A 75 -18.75 -6.74 17.12
N LEU A 76 -20.05 -6.53 16.85
CA LEU A 76 -21.13 -7.41 17.33
C LEU A 76 -20.93 -8.86 16.86
N GLY A 77 -20.48 -9.05 15.63
CA GLY A 77 -20.13 -10.37 15.10
C GLY A 77 -18.90 -10.99 15.79
N ILE A 78 -17.86 -10.19 16.06
CA ILE A 78 -16.65 -10.64 16.75
C ILE A 78 -16.98 -11.08 18.18
N GLU A 79 -17.86 -10.36 18.86
CA GLU A 79 -18.31 -10.66 20.22
C GLU A 79 -19.14 -11.95 20.30
N ALA A 80 -19.90 -12.28 19.25
CA ALA A 80 -20.70 -13.50 19.16
C ALA A 80 -19.92 -14.74 18.68
N ALA A 81 -18.69 -14.54 18.22
CA ALA A 81 -17.82 -15.60 17.70
C ALA A 81 -17.33 -16.55 18.80
N GLU A 82 -17.19 -17.83 18.46
CA GLU A 82 -16.60 -18.81 19.37
C GLU A 82 -15.19 -18.39 19.79
N LYS A 83 -14.89 -18.57 21.08
CA LYS A 83 -13.69 -18.01 21.72
C LYS A 83 -12.38 -18.54 21.14
N ASP A 84 -12.36 -19.77 20.64
CA ASP A 84 -11.15 -20.40 20.12
C ASP A 84 -10.96 -20.23 18.60
N ASN A 85 -11.94 -19.64 17.93
CA ASN A 85 -11.93 -19.46 16.48
C ASN A 85 -11.16 -18.20 16.08
N ASP A 86 -10.38 -18.30 15.01
CA ASP A 86 -9.83 -17.13 14.33
C ASP A 86 -10.96 -16.31 13.70
N ILE A 87 -10.74 -15.00 13.59
CA ILE A 87 -11.76 -14.05 13.11
C ILE A 87 -11.56 -13.80 11.64
N LEU A 88 -12.61 -13.96 10.83
CA LEU A 88 -12.60 -13.57 9.43
C LEU A 88 -13.70 -12.54 9.16
N LEU A 89 -13.30 -11.31 8.81
CA LEU A 89 -14.23 -10.30 8.29
C LEU A 89 -14.43 -10.57 6.80
N LEU A 90 -15.68 -10.59 6.33
CA LEU A 90 -16.02 -10.80 4.92
C LEU A 90 -17.19 -9.92 4.50
N ASN A 91 -17.01 -9.15 3.42
CA ASN A 91 -18.09 -8.38 2.82
C ASN A 91 -19.14 -9.31 2.18
N ASN A 92 -20.41 -8.95 2.31
CA ASN A 92 -21.54 -9.73 1.78
C ASN A 92 -21.66 -9.73 0.25
N ASP A 93 -20.96 -8.82 -0.45
CA ASP A 93 -20.88 -8.75 -1.92
C ASP A 93 -19.60 -9.42 -2.46
N THR A 94 -19.25 -10.55 -1.85
CA THR A 94 -18.17 -11.42 -2.29
C THR A 94 -18.68 -12.79 -2.75
N LYS A 95 -17.90 -13.45 -3.61
CA LYS A 95 -18.04 -14.87 -3.91
C LYS A 95 -16.69 -15.54 -3.69
N VAL A 96 -16.62 -16.37 -2.65
CA VAL A 96 -15.40 -17.12 -2.33
C VAL A 96 -15.21 -18.28 -3.31
N SER A 97 -13.99 -18.79 -3.38
CA SER A 97 -13.55 -19.74 -4.41
C SER A 97 -12.91 -20.99 -3.78
N PRO A 98 -12.68 -22.09 -4.54
CA PRO A 98 -12.04 -23.28 -3.99
C PRO A 98 -10.73 -22.99 -3.26
N LYS A 99 -10.51 -23.60 -2.09
CA LYS A 99 -9.28 -23.47 -1.27
C LYS A 99 -8.97 -22.07 -0.73
N TRP A 100 -9.87 -21.10 -0.89
CA TRP A 100 -9.64 -19.72 -0.47
C TRP A 100 -9.20 -19.61 0.99
N LEU A 101 -9.97 -20.22 1.91
CA LEU A 101 -9.72 -20.16 3.35
C LEU A 101 -8.52 -21.01 3.77
N ASP A 102 -8.34 -22.18 3.14
CA ASP A 102 -7.21 -23.05 3.42
C ASP A 102 -5.89 -22.34 3.13
N ASN A 103 -5.78 -21.67 1.97
CA ASN A 103 -4.58 -20.91 1.61
C ASN A 103 -4.37 -19.69 2.53
N LEU A 104 -5.44 -18.99 2.93
CA LEU A 104 -5.34 -17.92 3.94
C LEU A 104 -4.80 -18.47 5.27
N LYS A 105 -5.31 -19.60 5.75
CA LYS A 105 -4.84 -20.23 6.99
C LYS A 105 -3.40 -20.71 6.90
N ILE A 106 -3.01 -21.32 5.77
CA ILE A 106 -1.61 -21.73 5.53
C ILE A 106 -0.69 -20.50 5.61
N CYS A 107 -1.06 -19.39 4.97
CA CYS A 107 -0.30 -18.14 5.04
C CYS A 107 -0.23 -17.59 6.48
N LEU A 108 -1.38 -17.45 7.15
CA LEU A 108 -1.49 -16.90 8.52
C LEU A 108 -0.65 -17.66 9.55
N TYR A 109 -0.53 -18.98 9.41
CA TYR A 109 0.20 -19.85 10.32
C TYR A 109 1.58 -20.27 9.81
N SER A 110 2.06 -19.71 8.69
CA SER A 110 3.40 -19.97 8.18
C SER A 110 4.52 -19.36 9.04
N ASP A 111 4.20 -18.31 9.80
CA ASP A 111 5.09 -17.62 10.72
C ASP A 111 4.25 -17.13 11.92
N GLU A 112 4.74 -17.33 13.15
CA GLU A 112 4.05 -16.92 14.37
C GLU A 112 3.82 -15.40 14.43
N SER A 113 4.73 -14.62 13.83
CA SER A 113 4.65 -13.17 13.76
C SER A 113 3.57 -12.65 12.81
N ILE A 114 2.95 -13.47 11.96
CA ILE A 114 1.85 -13.02 11.09
C ILE A 114 0.57 -12.92 11.91
N GLY A 115 -0.02 -11.71 12.00
CA GLY A 115 -1.23 -11.47 12.78
C GLY A 115 -2.51 -11.51 11.95
N ALA A 116 -2.44 -11.08 10.69
CA ALA A 116 -3.57 -11.08 9.78
C ALA A 116 -3.16 -11.28 8.33
N VAL A 117 -4.08 -11.82 7.53
CA VAL A 117 -3.90 -12.06 6.10
C VAL A 117 -5.13 -11.65 5.31
N GLY A 118 -4.92 -11.13 4.09
CA GLY A 118 -5.98 -10.80 3.13
C GLY A 118 -5.72 -11.48 1.78
N PRO A 119 -6.77 -11.89 1.03
CA PRO A 119 -6.62 -12.42 -0.32
C PRO A 119 -6.48 -11.31 -1.36
N ILE A 120 -6.19 -11.72 -2.60
CA ILE A 120 -6.39 -10.88 -3.78
C ILE A 120 -7.82 -10.99 -4.31
N THR A 121 -8.23 -9.99 -5.09
CA THR A 121 -9.55 -9.92 -5.70
C THR A 121 -9.51 -9.21 -7.05
N ASN A 122 -10.61 -9.19 -7.80
CA ASN A 122 -10.75 -8.43 -9.04
C ASN A 122 -10.99 -6.92 -8.82
N ASN A 123 -11.43 -6.51 -7.63
CA ASN A 123 -11.79 -5.12 -7.38
C ASN A 123 -11.49 -4.71 -5.93
N CYS A 124 -10.31 -4.10 -5.74
CA CYS A 124 -9.89 -3.56 -4.46
C CYS A 124 -8.75 -2.56 -4.67
N SER A 125 -8.68 -1.56 -3.79
CA SER A 125 -7.53 -0.65 -3.71
C SER A 125 -6.29 -1.37 -3.13
N ASN A 126 -5.22 -0.60 -2.89
CA ASN A 126 -4.01 -1.07 -2.20
C ASN A 126 -3.30 -2.25 -2.88
N TYR A 127 -3.51 -2.42 -4.20
CA TYR A 127 -2.97 -3.52 -5.00
C TYR A 127 -3.30 -4.91 -4.45
N GLN A 128 -4.46 -5.05 -3.79
CA GLN A 128 -5.12 -6.35 -3.59
C GLN A 128 -6.08 -6.65 -4.74
N GLY A 129 -6.50 -5.62 -5.49
CA GLY A 129 -7.15 -5.76 -6.78
C GLY A 129 -6.15 -6.16 -7.86
N ILE A 130 -6.47 -7.20 -8.63
CA ILE A 130 -5.72 -7.65 -9.80
C ILE A 130 -6.59 -7.56 -11.05
N ASN A 131 -5.94 -7.39 -12.20
CA ASN A 131 -6.62 -7.55 -13.48
C ASN A 131 -6.98 -9.02 -13.68
N VAL A 132 -8.23 -9.29 -14.01
CA VAL A 132 -8.75 -10.65 -14.22
C VAL A 132 -9.22 -10.84 -15.66
N PRO A 133 -8.98 -12.01 -16.26
CA PRO A 133 -9.32 -12.25 -17.67
C PRO A 133 -10.74 -12.79 -17.88
N TYR A 134 -11.46 -13.16 -16.81
CA TYR A 134 -12.78 -13.79 -16.91
C TYR A 134 -13.90 -12.75 -17.03
N ILE A 135 -15.02 -13.17 -17.64
CA ILE A 135 -16.25 -12.37 -17.77
C ILE A 135 -17.42 -13.02 -17.00
N THR A 136 -17.47 -14.36 -16.99
CA THR A 136 -18.53 -15.14 -16.33
C THR A 136 -18.08 -15.71 -14.99
N ILE A 137 -19.05 -16.08 -14.14
CA ILE A 137 -18.78 -16.69 -12.84
C ILE A 137 -18.13 -18.07 -12.98
N ASP A 138 -18.48 -18.87 -13.98
CA ASP A 138 -17.87 -20.19 -14.18
C ASP A 138 -16.38 -20.05 -14.54
N ASN A 139 -16.04 -19.14 -15.45
CA ASN A 139 -14.65 -18.84 -15.80
C ASN A 139 -13.88 -18.24 -14.60
N MET A 140 -14.57 -17.54 -13.70
CA MET A 140 -13.97 -17.06 -12.44
C MET A 140 -13.55 -18.22 -11.54
N ILE A 141 -14.35 -19.29 -11.42
CA ILE A 141 -13.99 -20.46 -10.60
C ILE A 141 -12.79 -21.20 -11.17
N GLU A 142 -12.70 -21.33 -12.50
CA GLU A 142 -11.53 -21.91 -13.16
C GLU A 142 -10.27 -21.08 -12.91
N PHE A 143 -10.35 -19.76 -13.14
CA PHE A 143 -9.27 -18.83 -12.85
C PHE A 143 -8.80 -18.96 -11.39
N ALA A 144 -9.74 -18.94 -10.45
CA ALA A 144 -9.43 -19.05 -9.03
C ALA A 144 -8.81 -20.41 -8.67
N SER A 145 -9.25 -21.51 -9.29
CA SER A 145 -8.68 -22.85 -9.04
C SER A 145 -7.22 -22.93 -9.50
N ASN A 146 -6.89 -22.30 -10.62
CA ASN A 146 -5.50 -22.19 -11.12
C ASN A 146 -4.67 -21.22 -10.28
N ASN A 147 -5.28 -20.16 -9.74
CA ASN A 147 -4.61 -19.24 -8.84
C ASN A 147 -4.32 -19.86 -7.48
N ASN A 148 -5.27 -20.62 -6.93
CA ASN A 148 -5.29 -21.08 -5.54
C ASN A 148 -4.46 -22.36 -5.33
N ILE A 149 -3.31 -22.42 -5.99
CA ILE A 149 -2.27 -23.41 -5.77
C ILE A 149 -1.30 -22.82 -4.76
N SER A 150 -1.28 -23.38 -3.54
CA SER A 150 -0.50 -22.80 -2.45
C SER A 150 0.98 -22.69 -2.80
N ASN A 151 1.55 -21.49 -2.61
CA ASN A 151 2.93 -21.18 -2.89
C ASN A 151 3.43 -20.05 -1.97
N PRO A 152 4.29 -20.37 -0.97
CA PRO A 152 4.83 -19.37 -0.04
C PRO A 152 5.53 -18.18 -0.70
N LYS A 153 6.09 -18.35 -1.90
CA LYS A 153 6.74 -17.27 -2.67
C LYS A 153 5.75 -16.20 -3.16
N ARG A 154 4.44 -16.46 -3.04
CA ARG A 154 3.36 -15.56 -3.44
C ARG A 154 2.74 -14.80 -2.27
N TRP A 155 3.32 -14.88 -1.07
CA TRP A 155 2.85 -14.13 0.08
C TRP A 155 3.65 -12.84 0.21
N GLU A 156 2.94 -11.71 0.12
CA GLU A 156 3.54 -10.37 0.15
C GLU A 156 3.24 -9.70 1.49
N GLN A 157 4.27 -9.35 2.26
CA GLN A 157 4.08 -8.51 3.43
C GLN A 157 3.61 -7.11 3.00
N LYS A 158 2.62 -6.53 3.70
CA LYS A 158 2.17 -5.16 3.44
C LYS A 158 1.92 -4.39 4.74
N PRO A 159 1.98 -3.05 4.73
CA PRO A 159 1.64 -2.26 5.92
C PRO A 159 0.13 -2.07 6.09
N ARG A 160 -0.67 -2.47 5.09
CA ARG A 160 -2.12 -2.30 5.08
C ARG A 160 -2.80 -3.46 4.35
N LEU A 161 -3.93 -3.91 4.88
CA LEU A 161 -4.87 -4.84 4.28
C LEU A 161 -6.25 -4.20 4.24
N ILE A 162 -7.01 -4.47 3.17
CA ILE A 162 -8.38 -3.99 3.02
C ILE A 162 -9.35 -5.04 3.56
N ALA A 163 -10.25 -4.65 4.47
CA ALA A 163 -11.14 -5.57 5.20
C ALA A 163 -12.36 -6.07 4.39
N PHE A 164 -12.30 -6.08 3.05
CA PHE A 164 -13.32 -6.80 2.26
C PHE A 164 -13.27 -8.32 2.54
N CYS A 165 -12.07 -8.82 2.82
CA CYS A 165 -11.81 -10.13 3.38
C CYS A 165 -10.50 -10.07 4.19
N MET A 166 -10.57 -10.28 5.50
CA MET A 166 -9.38 -10.28 6.36
C MET A 166 -9.51 -11.37 7.42
N LEU A 167 -8.58 -12.33 7.40
CA LEU A 167 -8.45 -13.38 8.41
C LEU A 167 -7.42 -12.95 9.46
N ILE A 168 -7.80 -12.97 10.73
CA ILE A 168 -7.04 -12.44 11.86
C ILE A 168 -6.95 -13.52 12.92
N LYS A 169 -5.75 -13.76 13.46
CA LYS A 169 -5.59 -14.69 14.60
C LYS A 169 -6.44 -14.21 15.77
N ARG A 170 -7.18 -15.12 16.42
CA ARG A 170 -7.98 -14.80 17.62
C ARG A 170 -7.17 -14.02 18.66
N MET A 171 -5.98 -14.52 18.99
CA MET A 171 -5.11 -13.93 20.00
C MET A 171 -4.67 -12.50 19.67
N VAL A 172 -4.68 -12.10 18.39
CA VAL A 172 -4.37 -10.73 17.97
C VAL A 172 -5.53 -9.82 18.32
N ILE A 173 -6.76 -10.21 17.99
CA ILE A 173 -7.98 -9.48 18.38
C ILE A 173 -8.07 -9.35 19.90
N ASP A 174 -7.81 -10.43 20.64
CA ASP A 174 -7.85 -10.42 22.11
C ASP A 174 -6.81 -9.45 22.71
N ASN A 175 -5.67 -9.26 22.03
CA ASN A 175 -4.61 -8.35 22.45
C ASN A 175 -4.89 -6.88 22.11
N ILE A 176 -5.37 -6.61 20.89
CA ILE A 176 -5.49 -5.22 20.38
C ILE A 176 -6.90 -4.64 20.46
N GLY A 177 -7.89 -5.46 20.77
CA GLY A 177 -9.32 -5.13 20.75
C GLY A 177 -9.94 -5.13 19.35
N ASN A 178 -11.26 -4.92 19.31
CA ASN A 178 -12.06 -4.97 18.08
C ASN A 178 -11.84 -3.74 17.17
N LEU A 179 -12.66 -3.54 16.14
CA LEU A 179 -12.56 -2.39 15.24
C LEU A 179 -12.91 -1.10 15.99
N ASP A 180 -12.26 0.00 15.62
CA ASP A 180 -12.47 1.29 16.27
C ASP A 180 -13.71 1.98 15.72
N GLU A 181 -14.75 2.08 16.55
CA GLU A 181 -16.06 2.62 16.15
C GLU A 181 -16.03 4.12 15.83
N ARG A 182 -14.93 4.83 16.11
CA ARG A 182 -14.72 6.22 15.66
C ARG A 182 -14.86 6.37 14.14
N PHE A 183 -14.56 5.33 13.38
CA PHE A 183 -14.63 5.33 11.92
C PHE A 183 -16.02 4.99 11.35
N THR A 184 -17.07 4.99 12.17
CA THR A 184 -18.47 4.91 11.69
C THR A 184 -18.80 6.04 10.69
N PRO A 185 -19.47 5.78 9.55
CA PRO A 185 -20.15 4.52 9.17
C PRO A 185 -19.26 3.44 8.52
N GLY A 186 -17.99 3.70 8.27
CA GLY A 186 -17.00 2.78 7.69
C GLY A 186 -15.92 3.52 6.89
N ASN A 187 -14.96 2.78 6.34
CA ASN A 187 -13.67 3.25 5.80
C ASN A 187 -12.70 3.80 6.88
N PHE A 188 -11.43 3.37 6.80
CA PHE A 188 -10.31 3.62 7.73
C PHE A 188 -10.32 2.83 9.04
N GLU A 189 -11.39 2.11 9.38
CA GLU A 189 -11.35 1.14 10.49
C GLU A 189 -10.36 0.01 10.26
N ASP A 190 -10.17 -0.39 9.00
CA ASP A 190 -9.25 -1.44 8.58
C ASP A 190 -7.82 -0.92 8.50
N ASP A 191 -7.61 0.31 8.01
CA ASP A 191 -6.35 1.03 8.14
C ASP A 191 -5.91 1.14 9.61
N ASP A 192 -6.83 1.52 10.51
CA ASP A 192 -6.57 1.59 11.94
C ASP A 192 -6.23 0.24 12.55
N LEU A 193 -7.01 -0.79 12.21
CA LEU A 193 -6.77 -2.15 12.67
C LEU A 193 -5.40 -2.64 12.23
N CYS A 194 -4.99 -2.38 10.99
CA CYS A 194 -3.65 -2.69 10.48
C CYS A 194 -2.56 -2.02 11.33
N MET A 195 -2.71 -0.74 11.67
CA MET A 195 -1.73 -0.03 12.50
C MET A 195 -1.64 -0.63 13.90
N ARG A 196 -2.77 -0.99 14.51
CA ARG A 196 -2.79 -1.64 15.84
C ARG A 196 -2.17 -3.04 15.82
N ILE A 197 -2.43 -3.83 14.77
CA ILE A 197 -1.80 -5.15 14.60
C ILE A 197 -0.27 -5.00 14.51
N ILE A 198 0.21 -4.03 13.72
CA ILE A 198 1.65 -3.79 13.56
C ILE A 198 2.28 -3.23 14.84
N ASP A 199 1.66 -2.26 15.51
CA ASP A 199 2.20 -1.70 16.77
C ASP A 199 2.31 -2.78 17.87
N ALA A 200 1.43 -3.79 17.83
CA ALA A 200 1.49 -4.97 18.67
C ALA A 200 2.59 -6.00 18.27
N GLY A 201 3.35 -5.74 17.21
CA GLY A 201 4.49 -6.54 16.77
C GLY A 201 4.17 -7.61 15.72
N TYR A 202 2.98 -7.59 15.13
CA TYR A 202 2.57 -8.58 14.14
C TYR A 202 2.70 -8.06 12.70
N LYS A 203 2.98 -8.97 11.75
CA LYS A 203 3.01 -8.73 10.31
C LYS A 203 1.63 -8.89 9.70
N LEU A 204 1.41 -8.21 8.58
CA LEU A 204 0.26 -8.40 7.71
C LEU A 204 0.71 -8.97 6.37
N MET A 205 -0.03 -9.93 5.83
CA MET A 205 0.30 -10.55 4.54
C MET A 205 -0.86 -10.49 3.54
N VAL A 206 -0.55 -10.17 2.29
CA VAL A 206 -1.42 -10.47 1.15
C VAL A 206 -1.08 -11.86 0.61
N CYS A 207 -2.09 -12.72 0.59
CA CYS A 207 -2.04 -14.11 0.15
C CYS A 207 -2.40 -14.16 -1.35
N ASN A 208 -1.41 -13.97 -2.25
CA ASN A 208 -1.69 -13.89 -3.69
C ASN A 208 -2.10 -15.23 -4.32
N ASP A 209 -1.95 -16.34 -3.60
CA ASP A 209 -2.46 -17.68 -3.92
C ASP A 209 -3.85 -17.92 -3.28
N SER A 210 -4.57 -16.87 -2.86
CA SER A 210 -5.99 -16.95 -2.49
C SER A 210 -6.77 -15.85 -3.20
N PHE A 211 -7.71 -16.24 -4.06
CA PHE A 211 -8.53 -15.32 -4.85
C PHE A 211 -10.00 -15.33 -4.41
N ILE A 212 -10.60 -14.16 -4.26
CA ILE A 212 -12.05 -13.99 -4.03
C ILE A 212 -12.60 -13.00 -5.04
N HIS A 213 -13.78 -13.29 -5.60
CA HIS A 213 -14.47 -12.30 -6.42
C HIS A 213 -15.20 -11.28 -5.52
N HIS A 214 -14.96 -10.00 -5.75
CA HIS A 214 -15.65 -8.90 -5.08
C HIS A 214 -16.46 -8.16 -6.15
N PHE A 215 -17.79 -8.23 -6.05
CA PHE A 215 -18.67 -7.54 -7.00
C PHE A 215 -18.47 -6.03 -6.90
N GLY A 216 -18.20 -5.56 -5.69
CA GLY A 216 -17.91 -4.19 -5.36
C GLY A 216 -19.13 -3.29 -5.56
N SER A 217 -19.24 -2.28 -4.71
CA SER A 217 -20.10 -1.13 -4.97
C SER A 217 -21.61 -1.36 -4.89
N THR A 218 -22.06 -2.22 -3.97
CA THR A 218 -23.49 -2.53 -3.83
C THR A 218 -24.18 -1.67 -2.76
N SER A 219 -23.47 -1.25 -1.71
CA SER A 219 -24.04 -0.51 -0.57
C SER A 219 -23.77 1.00 -0.60
N PHE A 220 -22.61 1.46 -1.07
CA PHE A 220 -22.20 2.88 -1.03
C PHE A 220 -22.42 3.67 -2.34
N LYS A 221 -22.71 3.01 -3.45
CA LYS A 221 -22.94 3.68 -4.75
C LYS A 221 -24.24 4.48 -4.83
N LYS A 222 -25.19 4.25 -3.91
CA LYS A 222 -26.48 4.96 -3.91
C LYS A 222 -26.34 6.43 -3.51
N ASP A 223 -25.25 6.82 -2.84
CA ASP A 223 -24.94 8.20 -2.47
C ASP A 223 -23.42 8.45 -2.47
N PHE A 224 -22.89 8.74 -3.65
CA PHE A 224 -21.46 9.02 -3.85
C PHE A 224 -20.96 10.21 -3.03
N THR A 225 -21.82 11.21 -2.79
CA THR A 225 -21.49 12.40 -2.00
C THR A 225 -21.30 12.03 -0.54
N SER A 226 -22.24 11.29 0.05
CA SER A 226 -22.15 10.81 1.43
C SER A 226 -20.93 9.90 1.62
N PHE A 227 -20.65 9.01 0.66
CA PHE A 227 -19.46 8.16 0.69
C PHE A 227 -18.15 8.95 0.70
N ASN A 228 -17.99 9.92 -0.21
CA ASN A 228 -16.79 10.76 -0.25
C ASN A 228 -16.63 11.61 1.02
N ASN A 229 -17.73 12.13 1.56
CA ASN A 229 -17.70 12.87 2.82
C ASN A 229 -17.25 11.98 3.98
N ALA A 230 -17.75 10.74 4.06
CA ALA A 230 -17.31 9.78 5.07
C ALA A 230 -15.80 9.47 4.94
N LEU A 231 -15.30 9.26 3.71
CA LEU A 231 -13.87 9.06 3.46
C LEU A 231 -13.02 10.24 3.94
N ILE A 232 -13.40 11.48 3.62
CA ILE A 232 -12.66 12.68 4.03
C ILE A 232 -12.65 12.82 5.55
N ILE A 233 -13.80 12.69 6.19
CA ILE A 233 -13.94 12.82 7.64
C ILE A 233 -13.14 11.72 8.34
N ASN A 234 -13.23 10.47 7.88
CA ASN A 234 -12.52 9.36 8.51
C ASN A 234 -11.02 9.39 8.24
N ALA A 235 -10.57 9.90 7.09
CA ALA A 235 -9.16 10.20 6.86
C ALA A 235 -8.63 11.21 7.90
N GLN A 236 -9.38 12.27 8.18
CA GLN A 236 -9.02 13.26 9.21
C GLN A 236 -9.00 12.66 10.62
N LYS A 237 -9.95 11.78 10.95
CA LYS A 237 -9.94 11.04 12.23
C LYS A 237 -8.71 10.14 12.34
N PHE A 238 -8.33 9.47 11.25
CA PHE A 238 -7.13 8.63 11.20
C PHE A 238 -5.89 9.49 11.42
N GLU A 239 -5.74 10.59 10.66
CA GLU A 239 -4.63 11.54 10.81
C GLU A 239 -4.57 12.12 12.23
N SER A 240 -5.72 12.44 12.82
CA SER A 240 -5.79 12.94 14.21
C SER A 240 -5.37 11.87 15.24
N LYS A 241 -5.67 10.60 14.96
CA LYS A 241 -5.31 9.47 15.85
C LYS A 241 -3.82 9.10 15.74
N TRP A 242 -3.29 9.07 14.52
CA TRP A 242 -1.98 8.49 14.22
C TRP A 242 -0.91 9.51 13.84
N GLY A 243 -1.27 10.77 13.56
CA GLY A 243 -0.33 11.83 13.21
C GLY A 243 0.21 11.76 11.77
N PHE A 244 -0.38 10.93 10.91
CA PHE A 244 0.00 10.83 9.49
C PHE A 244 -1.17 10.37 8.61
N ASN A 245 -1.06 10.59 7.30
CA ASN A 245 -2.04 10.16 6.31
C ASN A 245 -1.80 8.70 5.88
N SER A 246 -2.76 7.81 6.14
CA SER A 246 -2.61 6.38 5.82
C SER A 246 -2.30 6.11 4.34
N ASN A 247 -2.99 6.78 3.41
CA ASN A 247 -2.82 6.53 1.98
C ASN A 247 -1.42 6.91 1.50
N ASN A 248 -0.90 8.07 1.93
CA ASN A 248 0.42 8.53 1.54
C ASN A 248 1.51 7.61 2.11
N SER A 249 1.41 7.29 3.41
CA SER A 249 2.41 6.52 4.14
C SER A 249 2.41 5.02 3.80
N SER A 250 1.36 4.51 3.14
CA SER A 250 1.28 3.10 2.70
C SER A 250 1.35 2.93 1.17
N SER A 251 1.65 4.00 0.43
CA SER A 251 1.71 3.96 -1.03
C SER A 251 2.99 3.28 -1.53
N ILE A 252 2.86 2.46 -2.58
CA ILE A 252 3.99 1.83 -3.26
C ILE A 252 4.43 2.74 -4.40
N LYS A 253 5.70 3.12 -4.42
CA LYS A 253 6.31 3.94 -5.48
C LYS A 253 6.74 3.05 -6.65
N PHE A 254 5.79 2.71 -7.54
CA PHE A 254 6.02 1.77 -8.66
C PHE A 254 7.03 2.26 -9.69
N ASP A 255 7.06 3.57 -9.89
CA ASP A 255 8.05 4.28 -10.68
C ASP A 255 9.48 3.98 -10.20
N ILE A 256 9.69 3.92 -8.88
CA ILE A 256 10.96 3.54 -8.24
C ILE A 256 11.19 2.04 -8.32
N VAL A 257 10.17 1.22 -8.02
CA VAL A 257 10.27 -0.25 -8.09
C VAL A 257 10.71 -0.70 -9.49
N GLY A 258 10.19 -0.08 -10.55
CA GLY A 258 10.57 -0.36 -11.94
C GLY A 258 12.01 0.01 -12.31
N GLN A 259 12.72 0.77 -11.46
CA GLN A 259 14.13 1.10 -11.68
C GLN A 259 15.10 0.03 -11.18
N ILE A 260 14.63 -0.91 -10.36
CA ILE A 260 15.43 -2.00 -9.81
C ILE A 260 15.11 -3.26 -10.62
N ASN A 261 16.07 -3.66 -11.47
CA ASN A 261 15.91 -4.74 -12.44
C ASN A 261 17.03 -5.77 -12.25
N GLU A 262 16.97 -6.45 -11.12
CA GLU A 262 17.91 -7.50 -10.74
C GLU A 262 17.27 -8.90 -10.90
N PRO A 263 18.07 -9.99 -10.94
CA PRO A 263 17.53 -11.34 -10.80
C PRO A 263 16.85 -11.54 -9.45
N ASN A 264 15.73 -12.28 -9.40
CA ASN A 264 14.93 -12.46 -8.19
C ASN A 264 15.72 -13.09 -7.02
N GLU A 265 16.72 -13.92 -7.32
CA GLU A 265 17.55 -14.59 -6.30
C GLU A 265 18.60 -13.66 -5.67
N LYS A 266 18.87 -12.49 -6.28
CA LYS A 266 19.91 -11.57 -5.81
C LYS A 266 19.56 -11.03 -4.42
N GLU A 267 20.52 -11.11 -3.51
CA GLU A 267 20.43 -10.47 -2.21
C GLU A 267 20.82 -8.99 -2.34
N LEU A 268 19.89 -8.10 -2.03
CA LEU A 268 20.09 -6.67 -2.05
C LEU A 268 19.99 -6.09 -0.63
N ASN A 269 20.80 -5.09 -0.35
CA ASN A 269 20.62 -4.17 0.77
C ASN A 269 20.02 -2.87 0.24
N ILE A 270 18.78 -2.59 0.60
CA ILE A 270 18.01 -1.47 0.05
C ILE A 270 17.64 -0.50 1.18
N LEU A 271 18.02 0.77 1.03
CA LEU A 271 17.63 1.85 1.91
C LEU A 271 16.61 2.76 1.23
N GLU A 272 15.54 3.13 1.91
CA GLU A 272 14.59 4.17 1.46
C GLU A 272 14.48 5.31 2.48
N PHE A 273 14.62 6.54 1.99
CA PHE A 273 14.31 7.77 2.73
C PHE A 273 12.82 8.09 2.65
N ASP A 274 12.28 8.67 3.72
CA ASP A 274 10.85 8.95 3.89
C ASP A 274 10.03 7.71 3.48
N CYS A 275 10.43 6.56 4.04
CA CYS A 275 9.91 5.25 3.62
C CYS A 275 8.44 5.04 4.04
N GLY A 276 7.87 5.93 4.85
CA GLY A 276 6.54 5.76 5.39
C GLY A 276 6.46 4.47 6.18
N LEU A 277 5.37 3.72 5.97
CA LEU A 277 5.16 2.40 6.56
C LEU A 277 5.92 1.28 5.82
N GLY A 278 6.81 1.61 4.87
CA GLY A 278 7.69 0.66 4.19
C GLY A 278 7.05 -0.07 3.01
N ALA A 279 5.96 0.44 2.43
CA ALA A 279 5.22 -0.24 1.36
C ALA A 279 6.08 -0.57 0.12
N THR A 280 6.89 0.39 -0.35
CA THR A 280 7.85 0.18 -1.44
C THR A 280 8.91 -0.86 -1.06
N LEU A 281 9.49 -0.75 0.14
CA LEU A 281 10.47 -1.72 0.65
C LEU A 281 9.91 -3.15 0.72
N PHE A 282 8.67 -3.33 1.21
CA PHE A 282 8.05 -4.66 1.23
C PHE A 282 7.78 -5.20 -0.17
N ARG A 283 7.36 -4.35 -1.12
CA ARG A 283 7.23 -4.74 -2.53
C ARG A 283 8.57 -5.20 -3.11
N LEU A 284 9.65 -4.47 -2.85
CA LEU A 284 10.99 -4.85 -3.30
C LEU A 284 11.45 -6.15 -2.64
N LYS A 285 11.19 -6.35 -1.34
CA LYS A 285 11.48 -7.61 -0.64
C LYS A 285 10.66 -8.78 -1.19
N TYR A 286 9.43 -8.55 -1.62
CA TYR A 286 8.63 -9.57 -2.30
C TYR A 286 9.21 -9.96 -3.66
N MET A 287 9.73 -9.00 -4.43
CA MET A 287 10.42 -9.25 -5.71
C MET A 287 11.80 -9.90 -5.52
N TYR A 288 12.49 -9.56 -4.42
CA TYR A 288 13.84 -10.01 -4.07
C TYR A 288 13.86 -10.63 -2.67
N PRO A 289 13.35 -11.86 -2.48
CA PRO A 289 13.06 -12.44 -1.15
C PRO A 289 14.23 -12.51 -0.17
N ASN A 290 15.46 -12.60 -0.69
CA ASN A 290 16.67 -12.67 0.12
C ASN A 290 17.16 -11.29 0.61
N SER A 291 16.53 -10.20 0.16
CA SER A 291 16.99 -8.85 0.40
C SER A 291 16.70 -8.33 1.82
N LYS A 292 17.60 -7.47 2.29
CA LYS A 292 17.47 -6.71 3.52
C LYS A 292 17.01 -5.30 3.19
N ILE A 293 16.04 -4.81 3.95
CA ILE A 293 15.38 -3.53 3.74
C ILE A 293 15.54 -2.64 4.96
N TYR A 294 15.81 -1.37 4.71
CA TYR A 294 16.13 -0.36 5.71
C TYR A 294 15.38 0.93 5.39
N GLY A 295 14.92 1.61 6.42
CA GLY A 295 14.20 2.88 6.29
C GLY A 295 14.90 4.04 7.01
N ILE A 296 14.68 5.25 6.52
CA ILE A 296 14.84 6.48 7.28
C ILE A 296 13.48 7.17 7.29
N GLU A 297 12.96 7.51 8.48
CA GLU A 297 11.66 8.14 8.64
C GLU A 297 11.69 9.13 9.80
N THR A 298 11.32 10.38 9.51
CA THR A 298 11.37 11.49 10.47
C THR A 298 10.10 11.60 11.30
N ASN A 299 8.97 11.06 10.83
CA ASN A 299 7.77 10.97 11.64
C ASN A 299 7.92 9.86 12.68
N GLU A 300 8.10 10.23 13.94
CA GLU A 300 8.31 9.29 15.05
C GLU A 300 7.22 8.22 15.17
N THR A 301 5.96 8.55 14.86
CA THR A 301 4.87 7.57 14.95
C THR A 301 4.95 6.53 13.83
N ILE A 302 5.19 6.98 12.60
CA ILE A 302 5.46 6.06 11.48
C ILE A 302 6.69 5.21 11.79
N ALA A 303 7.76 5.82 12.27
CA ALA A 303 9.00 5.12 12.55
C ALA A 303 8.85 4.07 13.67
N LYS A 304 8.09 4.39 14.72
CA LYS A 304 7.73 3.43 15.78
C LYS A 304 6.98 2.22 15.21
N ILE A 305 5.99 2.44 14.35
CA ILE A 305 5.16 1.37 13.77
C ILE A 305 5.97 0.56 12.76
N CYS A 306 6.59 1.22 11.79
CA CYS A 306 7.38 0.58 10.74
C CYS A 306 8.61 -0.15 11.30
N GLY A 307 9.22 0.41 12.35
CA GLY A 307 10.35 -0.18 13.08
C GLY A 307 10.05 -1.52 13.76
N LYS A 308 8.77 -1.93 13.84
CA LYS A 308 8.39 -3.30 14.26
C LYS A 308 8.67 -4.36 13.20
N MET A 309 8.82 -3.94 11.94
CA MET A 309 8.91 -4.82 10.78
C MET A 309 10.21 -4.66 9.98
N ILE A 310 10.79 -3.45 9.96
CA ILE A 310 12.04 -3.14 9.26
C ILE A 310 13.01 -2.43 10.20
N GLU A 311 14.31 -2.51 9.91
CA GLU A 311 15.30 -1.70 10.62
C GLU A 311 15.20 -0.24 10.14
N ILE A 312 14.98 0.69 11.06
CA ILE A 312 14.71 2.10 10.73
C ILE A 312 15.56 3.07 11.54
N MET A 313 16.02 4.14 10.90
CA MET A 313 16.63 5.30 11.54
C MET A 313 15.61 6.43 11.64
N VAL A 314 15.45 7.00 12.85
CA VAL A 314 14.42 8.02 13.14
C VAL A 314 14.95 9.46 13.06
N GLU A 315 16.27 9.62 13.04
CA GLU A 315 16.92 10.93 12.95
C GLU A 315 16.94 11.45 11.50
N ASP A 316 16.88 12.77 11.32
CA ASP A 316 17.14 13.37 10.01
C ASP A 316 18.61 13.17 9.65
N PHE A 317 18.85 12.43 8.57
CA PHE A 317 20.20 12.18 8.06
C PHE A 317 20.97 13.49 7.82
N GLU A 318 20.32 14.57 7.40
CA GLU A 318 21.00 15.83 7.07
C GLU A 318 21.52 16.60 8.28
N ASP A 319 21.07 16.27 9.50
CA ASP A 319 21.57 16.93 10.71
C ASP A 319 23.01 16.51 11.04
N ILE A 320 23.35 15.25 10.78
CA ILE A 320 24.63 14.66 11.19
C ILE A 320 25.39 13.96 10.06
N TYR A 321 24.75 13.70 8.92
CA TYR A 321 25.29 12.96 7.77
C TYR A 321 25.87 11.58 8.11
N THR A 322 25.30 10.91 9.11
CA THR A 322 25.70 9.57 9.53
C THR A 322 24.49 8.66 9.66
N MET A 323 24.61 7.40 9.22
CA MET A 323 23.59 6.39 9.43
C MET A 323 23.87 5.61 10.72
N LYS A 324 22.99 5.75 11.72
CA LYS A 324 23.09 5.05 13.01
C LYS A 324 22.18 3.83 13.03
N PHE A 325 22.58 2.81 12.28
CA PHE A 325 21.97 1.47 12.35
C PHE A 325 22.70 0.60 13.38
N ASN A 326 22.18 -0.58 13.69
CA ASN A 326 22.79 -1.48 14.68
C ASN A 326 24.20 -1.94 14.27
N GLU A 327 24.51 -1.89 12.98
CA GLU A 327 25.81 -2.24 12.39
C GLU A 327 26.34 -1.10 11.54
N ASN A 328 27.66 -1.07 11.31
CA ASN A 328 28.28 -0.12 10.39
C ASN A 328 27.81 -0.38 8.95
N LYS A 329 27.22 0.64 8.30
CA LYS A 329 26.67 0.55 6.94
C LYS A 329 27.52 1.26 5.87
N LEU A 330 28.79 1.53 6.13
CA LEU A 330 29.72 2.00 5.08
C LEU A 330 29.87 0.94 3.98
N ASN A 331 29.79 1.37 2.71
CA ASN A 331 29.84 0.50 1.53
C ASN A 331 28.89 -0.72 1.58
N PHE A 332 27.67 -0.51 2.08
CA PHE A 332 26.76 -1.60 2.42
C PHE A 332 25.55 -1.73 1.48
N PHE A 333 24.99 -0.61 1.01
CA PHE A 333 23.75 -0.62 0.25
C PHE A 333 24.01 -0.86 -1.24
N ASP A 334 23.19 -1.72 -1.85
CA ASP A 334 23.11 -1.88 -3.30
C ASP A 334 22.27 -0.77 -3.91
N TYR A 335 21.22 -0.34 -3.20
CA TYR A 335 20.34 0.75 -3.59
C TYR A 335 20.07 1.70 -2.42
N ILE A 336 20.21 3.00 -2.65
CA ILE A 336 19.70 4.06 -1.78
C ILE A 336 18.63 4.85 -2.56
N ILE A 337 17.41 4.81 -2.07
CA ILE A 337 16.27 5.54 -2.63
C ILE A 337 16.09 6.81 -1.79
N ILE A 338 16.34 7.97 -2.39
CA ILE A 338 16.23 9.27 -1.70
C ILE A 338 14.94 10.03 -2.03
N GLY A 339 14.13 9.56 -3.00
CA GLY A 339 12.91 10.25 -3.40
C GLY A 339 13.16 11.73 -3.72
N ASP A 340 12.33 12.61 -3.18
CA ASP A 340 12.39 14.07 -3.36
C ASP A 340 13.41 14.78 -2.45
N ARG A 341 14.20 14.05 -1.65
CA ARG A 341 15.18 14.64 -0.71
C ARG A 341 16.20 15.53 -1.39
N LEU A 342 16.49 15.32 -2.68
CA LEU A 342 17.38 16.21 -3.42
C LEU A 342 16.84 17.67 -3.46
N GLN A 343 15.53 17.85 -3.59
CA GLN A 343 14.87 19.16 -3.62
C GLN A 343 14.60 19.73 -2.22
N LEU A 344 14.47 18.85 -1.23
CA LEU A 344 14.27 19.23 0.17
C LEU A 344 15.58 19.56 0.89
N SER A 345 16.71 19.07 0.40
CA SER A 345 17.99 19.26 1.08
C SER A 345 18.45 20.71 1.06
N LYS A 346 19.02 21.17 2.18
CA LYS A 346 19.70 22.47 2.28
C LYS A 346 20.97 22.50 1.44
N ASP A 347 21.68 21.37 1.40
CA ASP A 347 22.91 21.17 0.63
C ASP A 347 22.87 19.82 -0.10
N PRO A 348 22.28 19.78 -1.32
CA PRO A 348 22.12 18.54 -2.08
C PRO A 348 23.46 17.96 -2.55
N TRP A 349 24.50 18.79 -2.77
CA TRP A 349 25.84 18.28 -3.10
C TRP A 349 26.44 17.52 -1.92
N LYS A 350 26.33 18.07 -0.72
CA LYS A 350 26.79 17.39 0.49
C LYS A 350 25.98 16.12 0.75
N LEU A 351 24.65 16.17 0.64
CA LEU A 351 23.80 14.98 0.74
C LEU A 351 24.30 13.86 -0.17
N LEU A 352 24.45 14.13 -1.46
CA LEU A 352 24.90 13.13 -2.44
C LEU A 352 26.31 12.60 -2.16
N LYS A 353 27.25 13.47 -1.77
CA LYS A 353 28.62 13.07 -1.41
C LYS A 353 28.66 12.14 -0.20
N GLU A 354 27.87 12.43 0.83
CA GLU A 354 27.84 11.63 2.06
C GLU A 354 27.15 10.29 1.83
N LEU A 355 26.02 10.26 1.10
CA LEU A 355 25.31 9.02 0.78
C LEU A 355 26.16 8.03 -0.03
N LYS A 356 27.07 8.54 -0.85
CA LYS A 356 28.00 7.73 -1.63
C LYS A 356 28.88 6.84 -0.75
N ASN A 357 29.20 7.26 0.47
CA ASN A 357 30.00 6.47 1.42
C ASN A 357 29.28 5.20 1.90
N PHE A 358 27.96 5.17 1.82
CA PHE A 358 27.12 4.04 2.25
C PHE A 358 26.78 3.08 1.09
N LEU A 359 26.95 3.50 -0.16
CA LEU A 359 26.78 2.63 -1.33
C LEU A 359 27.98 1.71 -1.54
N LYS A 360 27.72 0.45 -1.85
CA LYS A 360 28.72 -0.48 -2.39
C LYS A 360 29.33 0.09 -3.67
N PRO A 361 30.58 -0.27 -4.03
CA PRO A 361 31.11 -0.02 -5.37
C PRO A 361 30.13 -0.56 -6.44
N GLY A 362 29.71 0.29 -7.38
CA GLY A 362 28.72 -0.05 -8.39
C GLY A 362 27.26 -0.07 -7.91
N GLY A 363 26.98 0.27 -6.64
CA GLY A 363 25.62 0.46 -6.13
C GLY A 363 24.94 1.70 -6.72
N TYR A 364 23.63 1.80 -6.58
CA TYR A 364 22.81 2.82 -7.21
C TYR A 364 22.13 3.74 -6.20
N ILE A 365 22.02 5.01 -6.58
CA ILE A 365 21.14 5.97 -5.93
C ILE A 365 19.96 6.28 -6.85
N ILE A 366 18.76 6.39 -6.30
CA ILE A 366 17.53 6.72 -7.02
C ILE A 366 16.89 7.94 -6.38
N ALA A 367 16.66 8.99 -7.16
CA ALA A 367 16.01 10.22 -6.76
C ALA A 367 14.79 10.48 -7.64
N THR A 368 13.80 11.14 -7.05
CA THR A 368 12.56 11.57 -7.70
C THR A 368 12.57 13.10 -7.70
N ILE A 369 12.51 13.72 -8.88
CA ILE A 369 12.67 15.17 -9.04
C ILE A 369 11.50 15.75 -9.84
N SER A 370 10.69 16.58 -9.21
CA SER A 370 9.58 17.25 -9.89
C SER A 370 10.09 18.27 -10.91
N ASN A 371 9.51 18.24 -12.11
CA ASN A 371 10.02 19.03 -13.23
C ASN A 371 9.41 20.44 -13.26
N ILE A 372 10.18 21.46 -12.87
CA ILE A 372 9.73 22.86 -12.91
C ILE A 372 9.48 23.36 -14.35
N MET A 373 10.04 22.70 -15.37
CA MET A 373 9.79 23.02 -16.78
C MET A 373 8.47 22.44 -17.30
N HIS A 374 7.71 21.70 -16.50
CA HIS A 374 6.44 21.16 -16.97
C HIS A 374 5.52 22.26 -17.52
N TYR A 375 4.82 21.98 -18.62
CA TYR A 375 4.07 22.98 -19.37
C TYR A 375 3.05 23.72 -18.50
N SER A 376 2.44 23.05 -17.50
CA SER A 376 1.46 23.66 -16.61
C SER A 376 2.06 24.75 -15.73
N VAL A 377 3.33 24.58 -15.31
CA VAL A 377 4.06 25.59 -14.54
C VAL A 377 4.42 26.78 -15.42
N ILE A 378 4.97 26.51 -16.62
CA ILE A 378 5.36 27.55 -17.58
C ILE A 378 4.13 28.37 -18.01
N LYS A 379 3.02 27.71 -18.34
CA LYS A 379 1.77 28.36 -18.76
C LYS A 379 1.28 29.37 -17.74
N GLU A 380 1.25 28.98 -16.47
CA GLU A 380 0.77 29.83 -15.40
C GLU A 380 1.78 30.93 -15.05
N LEU A 381 3.07 30.63 -15.09
CA LEU A 381 4.14 31.63 -14.95
C LEU A 381 4.03 32.73 -16.01
N LEU A 382 3.80 32.37 -17.28
CA LEU A 382 3.60 33.33 -18.36
C LEU A 382 2.33 34.17 -18.17
N ARG A 383 1.35 33.68 -17.41
CA ARG A 383 0.15 34.43 -16.98
C ARG A 383 0.40 35.29 -15.73
N GLY A 384 1.64 35.37 -15.26
CA GLY A 384 2.05 36.18 -14.11
C GLY A 384 1.67 35.58 -12.77
N ARG A 385 1.46 34.25 -12.67
CA ARG A 385 1.11 33.60 -11.40
C ARG A 385 1.74 32.22 -11.24
N PHE A 386 1.97 31.84 -9.99
CA PHE A 386 2.21 30.44 -9.63
C PHE A 386 0.94 29.85 -9.03
N VAL A 387 0.73 28.56 -9.29
CA VAL A 387 -0.41 27.81 -8.75
C VAL A 387 0.08 26.91 -7.64
N TYR A 388 -0.43 27.11 -6.42
CA TYR A 388 -0.06 26.34 -5.22
C TYR A 388 -1.27 25.54 -4.71
N ASN A 389 -1.76 24.61 -5.53
CA ASN A 389 -2.85 23.71 -5.15
C ASN A 389 -2.38 22.25 -5.14
N LYS A 390 -3.15 21.33 -4.56
CA LYS A 390 -2.78 19.91 -4.36
C LYS A 390 -2.28 19.17 -5.61
N ASN A 391 -2.62 19.63 -6.81
CA ASN A 391 -2.25 18.98 -8.07
C ASN A 391 -1.07 19.68 -8.77
N SER A 392 -0.54 20.76 -8.18
CA SER A 392 0.57 21.51 -8.74
C SER A 392 1.92 20.94 -8.30
N ILE A 393 2.86 20.89 -9.25
CA ILE A 393 4.29 20.60 -9.02
C ILE A 393 4.89 21.50 -7.93
N LEU A 394 4.38 22.74 -7.82
CA LEU A 394 4.84 23.72 -6.85
C LEU A 394 4.26 23.53 -5.45
N ASN A 395 3.31 22.62 -5.27
CA ASN A 395 2.66 22.36 -3.99
C ASN A 395 3.15 21.07 -3.33
N VAL A 396 4.24 20.49 -3.84
CA VAL A 396 4.86 19.29 -3.31
C VAL A 396 5.92 19.74 -2.31
N ARG A 397 5.53 19.95 -1.05
CA ARG A 397 6.44 20.29 0.07
C ARG A 397 7.21 21.62 -0.10
N ASN A 398 7.82 22.08 0.99
CA ASN A 398 8.65 23.29 0.98
C ASN A 398 10.02 23.00 0.34
N PHE A 399 10.04 22.79 -0.97
CA PHE A 399 11.29 22.58 -1.70
C PHE A 399 12.23 23.77 -1.55
N ASN A 400 13.49 23.48 -1.22
CA ASN A 400 14.54 24.47 -1.09
C ASN A 400 15.14 24.83 -2.46
N LYS A 401 15.15 23.87 -3.40
CA LYS A 401 15.73 24.02 -4.74
C LYS A 401 14.91 23.28 -5.80
N PHE A 402 14.96 23.80 -7.02
CA PHE A 402 14.45 23.15 -8.23
C PHE A 402 15.62 22.82 -9.14
N PHE A 403 15.48 21.76 -9.94
CA PHE A 403 16.50 21.29 -10.86
C PHE A 403 15.89 21.07 -12.23
N THR A 404 16.58 21.53 -13.26
CA THR A 404 16.37 21.09 -14.63
C THR A 404 17.03 19.73 -14.84
N LEU A 405 16.71 19.05 -15.95
CA LEU A 405 17.40 17.80 -16.28
C LEU A 405 18.92 17.97 -16.40
N GLY A 406 19.38 19.11 -16.94
CA GLY A 406 20.81 19.43 -16.99
C GLY A 406 21.43 19.51 -15.60
N ASP A 407 20.79 20.24 -14.68
CA ASP A 407 21.27 20.36 -13.29
C ASP A 407 21.34 18.99 -12.59
N ILE A 408 20.37 18.09 -12.85
CA ILE A 408 20.37 16.72 -12.32
C ILE A 408 21.62 15.98 -12.81
N HIS A 409 21.94 16.00 -14.11
CA HIS A 409 23.14 15.32 -14.59
C HIS A 409 24.43 15.91 -14.01
N GLU A 410 24.51 17.23 -13.89
CA GLU A 410 25.68 17.92 -13.38
C GLU A 410 25.92 17.60 -11.90
N ILE A 411 24.91 17.77 -11.04
CA ILE A 411 25.07 17.59 -9.59
C ILE A 411 25.46 16.15 -9.20
N PHE A 412 24.88 15.14 -9.88
CA PHE A 412 25.24 13.75 -9.64
C PHE A 412 26.66 13.46 -10.13
N LYS A 413 27.05 13.97 -11.31
CA LYS A 413 28.41 13.81 -11.84
C LYS A 413 29.46 14.45 -10.93
N GLU A 414 29.24 15.69 -10.48
CA GLU A 414 30.12 16.39 -9.53
C GLU A 414 30.23 15.68 -8.17
N SER A 415 29.20 14.93 -7.80
CA SER A 415 29.19 14.13 -6.57
C SER A 415 29.85 12.75 -6.74
N GLY A 416 30.34 12.42 -7.93
CA GLY A 416 31.05 11.17 -8.23
C GLY A 416 30.13 10.01 -8.60
N TYR A 417 28.94 10.31 -9.11
CA TYR A 417 28.06 9.30 -9.69
C TYR A 417 28.16 9.29 -11.22
N VAL A 418 27.97 8.11 -11.80
CA VAL A 418 28.14 7.84 -13.24
C VAL A 418 26.95 7.06 -13.78
N ASN A 419 26.94 6.79 -15.09
CA ASN A 419 25.94 5.97 -15.78
C ASN A 419 24.49 6.40 -15.50
N PRO A 420 24.11 7.64 -15.87
CA PRO A 420 22.77 8.14 -15.64
C PRO A 420 21.72 7.31 -16.38
N TYR A 421 20.62 7.03 -15.69
CA TYR A 421 19.37 6.57 -16.28
C TYR A 421 18.23 7.41 -15.70
N VAL A 422 17.52 8.17 -16.54
CA VAL A 422 16.44 9.04 -16.10
C VAL A 422 15.15 8.59 -16.77
N PHE A 423 14.19 8.13 -15.96
CA PHE A 423 12.85 7.81 -16.41
C PHE A 423 11.96 9.05 -16.31
N HIS A 424 11.12 9.25 -17.34
CA HIS A 424 10.22 10.39 -17.44
C HIS A 424 8.79 9.95 -17.08
N TYR A 425 8.26 10.50 -16.00
CA TYR A 425 6.86 10.29 -15.62
C TYR A 425 5.99 11.36 -16.27
N TYR A 426 5.07 10.94 -17.14
CA TYR A 426 4.20 11.84 -17.91
C TYR A 426 2.80 11.91 -17.31
N THR A 427 2.16 13.08 -17.39
CA THR A 427 0.73 13.25 -17.11
C THR A 427 -0.06 13.48 -18.39
N GLU A 428 -1.33 13.08 -18.41
CA GLU A 428 -2.22 13.36 -19.54
C GLU A 428 -2.39 14.88 -19.75
N ILE A 429 -2.52 15.27 -21.02
CA ILE A 429 -2.69 16.66 -21.42
C ILE A 429 -4.18 16.94 -21.58
N PRO A 430 -4.76 17.91 -20.85
CA PRO A 430 -6.08 18.44 -21.17
C PRO A 430 -6.11 18.92 -22.62
N GLN A 431 -7.17 18.61 -23.38
CA GLN A 431 -7.23 18.95 -24.80
C GLN A 431 -6.98 20.44 -25.08
N GLU A 432 -7.43 21.31 -24.17
CA GLU A 432 -7.24 22.77 -24.19
C GLU A 432 -5.77 23.24 -24.08
N ASP A 433 -4.87 22.39 -23.58
CA ASP A 433 -3.46 22.71 -23.37
C ASP A 433 -2.56 22.31 -24.54
N ASN A 434 -3.06 21.48 -25.48
CA ASN A 434 -2.27 21.01 -26.61
C ASN A 434 -1.81 22.14 -27.52
N GLU A 435 -2.66 23.13 -27.77
CA GLU A 435 -2.31 24.28 -28.62
C GLU A 435 -1.19 25.11 -27.98
N PHE A 436 -1.31 25.39 -26.68
CA PHE A 436 -0.27 26.10 -25.93
C PHE A 436 1.07 25.36 -26.01
N LEU A 437 1.07 24.05 -25.78
CA LEU A 437 2.29 23.26 -25.83
C LEU A 437 2.93 23.25 -27.23
N ASN A 438 2.14 23.13 -28.30
CA ASN A 438 2.65 23.19 -29.66
C ASN A 438 3.23 24.57 -29.99
N ASN A 439 2.59 25.65 -29.53
CA ASN A 439 3.12 27.00 -29.67
C ASN A 439 4.42 27.22 -28.87
N LEU A 440 4.55 26.61 -27.70
CA LEU A 440 5.79 26.65 -26.92
C LEU A 440 6.92 25.91 -27.65
N CYS A 441 6.62 24.73 -28.21
CA CYS A 441 7.58 23.93 -28.98
C CYS A 441 8.01 24.61 -30.28
N SER A 442 7.16 25.42 -30.92
CA SER A 442 7.54 26.15 -32.15
C SER A 442 8.57 27.25 -31.89
N ILE A 443 8.69 27.73 -30.65
CA ILE A 443 9.68 28.74 -30.23
C ILE A 443 11.02 28.09 -29.90
N ILE A 444 11.01 26.98 -29.15
CA ILE A 444 12.22 26.41 -28.52
C ILE A 444 12.76 25.18 -29.25
N GLY A 445 11.90 24.44 -29.96
CA GLY A 445 12.24 23.19 -30.65
C GLY A 445 11.19 22.10 -30.40
N ASN A 446 10.84 21.34 -31.44
CA ASN A 446 9.84 20.26 -31.34
C ASN A 446 10.33 19.05 -30.51
N ASP A 447 11.64 18.86 -30.43
CA ASP A 447 12.33 17.90 -29.58
C ASP A 447 12.16 18.19 -28.08
N MET A 448 11.76 19.42 -27.71
CA MET A 448 11.54 19.80 -26.31
C MET A 448 10.23 19.31 -25.73
N LYS A 449 9.31 18.81 -26.57
CA LYS A 449 7.95 18.45 -26.17
C LYS A 449 7.91 17.44 -25.03
N GLU A 450 8.74 16.40 -25.08
CA GLU A 450 8.79 15.36 -24.04
C GLU A 450 9.21 15.93 -22.68
N TYR A 451 10.15 16.89 -22.67
CA TYR A 451 10.60 17.54 -21.43
C TYR A 451 9.53 18.42 -20.81
N PHE A 452 8.71 19.09 -21.61
CA PHE A 452 7.57 19.87 -21.10
C PHE A 452 6.41 19.00 -20.61
N LEU A 453 6.31 17.76 -21.09
CA LEU A 453 5.30 16.79 -20.66
C LEU A 453 5.73 15.94 -19.47
N SER A 454 7.02 15.86 -19.21
CA SER A 454 7.56 15.17 -18.05
C SER A 454 7.12 15.93 -16.81
N TYR A 455 6.25 15.34 -16.00
CA TYR A 455 5.82 15.91 -14.73
C TYR A 455 6.91 15.74 -13.66
N GLU A 456 7.60 14.61 -13.72
CA GLU A 456 8.63 14.22 -12.76
C GLU A 456 9.68 13.33 -13.41
N TYR A 457 10.91 13.42 -12.91
CA TYR A 457 12.04 12.58 -13.31
C TYR A 457 12.36 11.59 -12.20
N VAL A 458 12.48 10.31 -12.56
CA VAL A 458 13.07 9.29 -11.68
C VAL A 458 14.49 9.02 -12.14
N ALA A 459 15.43 9.63 -11.44
CA ALA A 459 16.85 9.65 -11.76
C ALA A 459 17.59 8.54 -11.01
N LYS A 460 18.14 7.57 -11.74
CA LYS A 460 19.00 6.51 -11.21
C LYS A 460 20.43 6.73 -11.67
N PHE A 461 21.36 6.76 -10.72
CA PHE A 461 22.79 6.94 -10.98
C PHE A 461 23.61 5.90 -10.21
N GLN A 462 24.78 5.55 -10.72
CA GLN A 462 25.65 4.53 -10.15
C GLN A 462 26.83 5.18 -9.42
N LYS A 463 27.24 4.65 -8.27
CA LYS A 463 28.54 4.96 -7.66
C LYS A 463 29.66 4.42 -8.54
N ASP A 464 30.63 5.26 -8.88
CA ASP A 464 31.80 4.83 -9.67
C ASP A 464 32.55 3.70 -8.95
N ILE A 465 32.82 2.61 -9.69
CA ILE A 465 33.52 1.42 -9.18
C ILE A 465 34.98 1.75 -8.86
N ASN A 466 35.56 2.74 -9.56
CA ASN A 466 36.93 3.18 -9.36
C ASN A 466 37.08 4.20 -8.21
N ASP A 467 35.98 4.60 -7.57
CA ASP A 467 35.99 5.45 -6.38
C ASP A 467 36.44 4.61 -5.16
N ILE A 468 37.71 4.23 -5.16
CA ILE A 468 38.39 3.61 -4.02
C ILE A 468 38.60 4.75 -3.02
N ASN A 469 37.78 4.77 -1.95
CA ASN A 469 37.89 5.63 -0.78
C ASN A 469 39.27 6.30 -0.63
N SER A 470 39.38 7.56 -1.08
CA SER A 470 40.53 8.42 -0.78
C SER A 470 40.55 8.89 0.69
N ASN A 471 39.59 8.44 1.49
CA ASN A 471 39.40 8.81 2.90
C ASN A 471 39.63 7.64 3.88
N ILE A 472 40.68 6.85 3.66
CA ILE A 472 41.38 6.18 4.77
C ILE A 472 42.65 6.98 5.05
N ARG A 473 42.52 8.07 5.79
CA ARG A 473 43.62 8.74 6.48
C ARG A 473 43.17 9.21 7.85
#